data_AF-A0A973L1N1-F1
#
_entry.id   AF-A0A973L1N1-F1
#
_cell.length_a   1.000
_cell.length_b   1.000
_cell.length_c   1.000
_cell.angle_alpha   90.00
_cell.angle_beta   90.00
_cell.angle_gamma   90.00
#
_symmetry.space_group_name_H-M   'P 1'
#
loop_
_entity.id
_entity.type
_entity.pdbx_description
1 polymer ?
#
loop_
_entity_poly.entity_id
_entity_poly.type
_entity_poly.pdbx_seq_one_letter_code
_entity_poly.pdbx_strand_id
1 'polypeptide(L)' 'LERHRDAAEAAAASAAAARTPRIAPATAYALGVLHADQRHEVEAARFAFGRIWQRIAASAS' A
#
# COMPACT_ATOMS: atom_id res chain seq x y z
N LEU A 1 -10.23 -1.37 8.83
CA LEU A 1 -9.94 -0.04 8.25
C LEU A 1 -8.64 0.56 8.81
N GLU A 2 -8.41 0.53 10.12
CA GLU A 2 -7.19 1.08 10.76
C GLU A 2 -5.87 0.50 10.22
N ARG A 3 -5.76 -0.83 10.10
CA ARG A 3 -4.54 -1.47 9.56
C ARG A 3 -4.13 -1.00 8.17
N HIS A 4 -5.08 -0.64 7.31
CA HIS A 4 -4.77 -0.08 5.99
C HIS A 4 -4.28 1.37 6.07
N ARG A 5 -4.73 2.12 7.07
CA ARG A 5 -4.28 3.49 7.33
C ARG A 5 -2.84 3.48 7.82
N ASP A 6 -2.50 2.61 8.77
CA ASP A 6 -1.14 2.46 9.30
C ASP A 6 -0.17 2.06 8.19
N ALA A 7 -0.57 1.12 7.33
CA ALA A 7 0.23 0.68 6.18
C ALA A 7 0.46 1.82 5.17
N ALA A 8 -0.58 2.62 4.88
CA ALA A 8 -0.48 3.77 3.98
C ALA A 8 0.38 4.90 4.56
N GLU A 9 0.31 5.13 5.88
CA GLU A 9 1.07 6.15 6.58
C GLU A 9 2.56 5.78 6.67
N ALA A 10 2.86 4.51 6.94
CA ALA A 10 4.20 3.96 6.85
C ALA A 10 4.78 4.06 5.43
N ALA A 11 3.95 3.87 4.39
CA ALA A 11 4.36 4.02 2.99
C ALA A 11 4.75 5.46 2.64
N ALA A 12 3.95 6.42 3.10
CA ALA A 12 4.20 7.84 2.88
C ALA A 12 5.48 8.29 3.62
N ALA A 13 5.69 7.82 4.84
CA ALA A 13 6.90 8.11 5.62
C ALA A 13 8.17 7.55 4.95
N SER A 14 8.10 6.32 4.44
CA SER A 14 9.19 5.68 3.69
C SER A 14 9.55 6.49 2.42
N ALA A 15 8.55 6.87 1.62
CA ALA A 15 8.76 7.67 0.42
C ALA A 15 9.29 9.08 0.71
N ALA A 16 8.95 9.67 1.85
CA ALA A 16 9.49 10.95 2.30
C ALA A 16 10.96 10.82 2.72
N ALA A 17 11.32 9.78 3.48
CA ALA A 17 12.69 9.50 3.87
C ALA A 17 13.59 9.26 2.65
N ALA A 18 13.08 8.57 1.62
CA ALA A 18 13.78 8.29 0.37
C ALA A 18 14.23 9.55 -0.40
N ARG A 19 13.57 10.71 -0.17
CA ARG A 19 13.91 12.00 -0.81
C ARG A 19 15.00 12.79 -0.06
N THR A 20 15.52 12.28 1.06
CA THR A 20 16.53 12.97 1.86
C THR A 20 17.93 12.85 1.20
N PRO A 21 18.67 13.95 0.94
CA PRO A 21 19.82 13.97 0.03
C PRO A 21 21.08 13.16 0.43
N ARG A 22 21.07 12.40 1.53
CA ARG A 22 22.20 11.54 1.95
C ARG A 22 21.78 10.22 2.58
N ILE A 23 20.79 9.53 2.01
CA ILE A 23 20.53 8.13 2.41
C ILE A 23 21.51 7.18 1.71
N ALA A 24 21.96 6.15 2.43
CA ALA A 24 22.81 5.12 1.83
C ALA A 24 22.02 4.35 0.75
N PRO A 25 22.66 3.91 -0.36
CA PRO A 25 21.97 3.19 -1.44
C PRO A 25 21.19 1.96 -0.96
N ALA A 26 21.71 1.23 0.03
CA ALA A 26 21.02 0.07 0.62
C ALA A 26 19.70 0.47 1.30
N THR A 27 19.66 1.61 1.99
CA THR A 27 18.45 2.14 2.60
C THR A 27 17.44 2.58 1.54
N ALA A 28 17.89 3.26 0.49
CA ALA A 28 17.02 3.65 -0.63
C ALA A 28 16.36 2.41 -1.30
N TYR A 29 17.13 1.34 -1.49
CA TYR A 29 16.60 0.08 -2.03
C TYR A 29 15.55 -0.55 -1.10
N ALA A 30 15.84 -0.66 0.20
CA ALA A 30 14.91 -1.22 1.18
C ALA A 30 13.60 -0.42 1.23
N LEU A 31 13.67 0.91 1.20
CA LEU A 31 12.49 1.78 1.15
C LEU A 31 11.69 1.59 -0.15
N GLY A 32 12.38 1.40 -1.29
CA GLY A 32 11.76 1.11 -2.58
C GLY A 32 11.01 -0.23 -2.60
N VAL A 33 11.61 -1.29 -2.06
CA VAL A 33 10.97 -2.62 -1.93
C VAL A 33 9.75 -2.55 -1.02
N LEU A 34 9.87 -1.91 0.15
CA LEU A 34 8.75 -1.71 1.07
C LEU A 34 7.61 -0.94 0.40
N HIS A 35 7.94 0.11 -0.37
CA HIS A 35 6.92 0.88 -1.08
C HIS A 35 6.21 0.05 -2.16
N ALA A 36 6.94 -0.80 -2.89
CA ALA A 36 6.35 -1.68 -3.88
C ALA A 36 5.40 -2.71 -3.25
N ASP A 37 5.78 -3.27 -2.11
CA ASP A 37 4.97 -4.20 -1.31
C ASP A 37 3.66 -3.54 -0.83
N GLN A 38 3.75 -2.34 -0.28
CA GLN A 38 2.59 -1.57 0.16
C GLN A 38 1.63 -1.24 -0.99
N ARG A 39 2.14 -0.92 -2.19
CA ARG A 39 1.27 -0.74 -3.37
C ARG A 39 0.55 -2.03 -3.73
N HIS A 40 1.21 -3.18 -3.62
CA HIS A 40 0.59 -4.47 -3.91
C HIS A 40 -0.54 -4.79 -2.93
N GLU A 41 -0.32 -4.57 -1.64
CA GLU A 41 -1.34 -4.75 -0.59
C GLU A 41 -2.58 -3.84 -0.81
N VAL A 42 -2.38 -2.60 -1.25
CA VAL A 42 -3.48 -1.69 -1.58
C VAL A 42 -4.30 -2.21 -2.77
N GLU A 43 -3.64 -2.70 -3.82
CA GLU A 43 -4.32 -3.26 -4.99
C GLU A 43 -5.04 -4.57 -4.66
N ALA A 44 -4.45 -5.43 -3.81
CA ALA A 44 -5.09 -6.64 -3.31
C ALA A 44 -6.36 -6.31 -2.49
N ALA A 45 -6.28 -5.30 -1.61
CA ALA A 45 -7.42 -4.83 -0.83
C ALA A 45 -8.53 -4.25 -1.72
N ARG A 46 -8.18 -3.46 -2.73
CA ARG A 46 -9.11 -2.94 -3.73
C ARG A 46 -9.81 -4.05 -4.50
N PHE A 47 -9.05 -5.05 -4.94
CA PHE A 47 -9.59 -6.21 -5.66
C PHE A 47 -10.55 -7.01 -4.78
N ALA A 48 -10.17 -7.32 -3.54
CA ALA A 48 -11.01 -8.03 -2.59
C ALA A 48 -12.31 -7.28 -2.29
N PHE A 49 -12.23 -5.97 -2.05
CA PHE A 49 -13.40 -5.12 -1.84
C PHE A 49 -14.33 -5.12 -3.07
N GLY A 50 -13.77 -4.93 -4.27
CA GLY A 50 -14.55 -4.93 -5.51
C GLY A 50 -15.30 -6.25 -5.74
N ARG A 51 -14.66 -7.39 -5.44
CA ARG A 51 -15.28 -8.72 -5.53
C ARG A 51 -16.43 -8.92 -4.55
N ILE A 52 -16.29 -8.45 -3.31
CA ILE A 52 -17.35 -8.51 -2.31
C ILE A 52 -18.54 -7.64 -2.76
N TRP A 53 -18.27 -6.42 -3.22
CA TRP A 53 -19.31 -5.50 -3.67
C TRP A 53 -20.10 -6.04 -4.87
N GLN A 54 -19.42 -6.60 -5.88
CA GLN A 54 -20.07 -7.24 -7.02
C GLN A 54 -20.96 -8.40 -6.60
N ARG A 55 -20.53 -9.22 -5.64
CA ARG A 55 -21.34 -10.33 -5.14
C ARG A 55 -22.59 -9.86 -4.39
N ILE A 56 -22.46 -8.82 -3.58
CA ILE A 56 -23.60 -8.21 -2.88
C ILE A 56 -24.59 -7.64 -3.91
N ALA A 57 -24.11 -6.87 -4.89
CA ALA A 57 -24.94 -6.29 -5.94
C ALA A 57 -25.66 -7.36 -6.79
N ALA A 58 -24.97 -8.45 -7.15
CA ALA A 58 -25.56 -9.56 -7.89
C ALA A 58 -26.58 -10.37 -7.09
N SER A 59 -26.45 -10.41 -5.76
CA SER A 59 -27.40 -11.10 -4.87
C SER A 59 -28.63 -10.26 -4.55
N ALA A 60 -28.61 -8.97 -4.88
CA ALA A 60 -29.70 -8.02 -4.67
C ALA A 60 -30.61 -7.86 -5.91
N SER A 61 -30.30 -8.56 -7.01
CA SER A 61 -31.10 -8.63 -8.24
C SER A 61 -31.91 -9.92 -8.29
#